data_AF-A0A7R9B657-F1
#
_entry.id   AF-A0A7R9B657-F1
#
_cell.length_a   1.000
_cell.length_b   1.000
_cell.length_c   1.000
_cell.angle_alpha   90.00
_cell.angle_beta   90.00
_cell.angle_gamma   90.00
#
_symmetry.space_group_name_H-M   'P 1'
#
loop_
_entity.id
_entity.type
_entity.pdbx_description
1 polymer ?
#
loop_
_entity_poly.entity_id
_entity_poly.type
_entity_poly.pdbx_seq_one_letter_code
_entity_poly.pdbx_strand_id
1 'polypeptide(L)'
;DIDSRVLSINNHFTFSLFSNVCRSLFEKHKLHFAFLLCVRILMDEGRIDGHEYHVFLAGGAPPQEKPKPDALWLSARAWKEIQILEILPVFKEWAEAIPEQINQYQQLFDSLEPHKEALPSPWDEKFSDFQHMIILKCLRPDKLTNAMQDFITKHLGQRFIEPQTTDLSAIFQDSSPTTPLIFVLSTGTDPAADLYKFADKMRFNKKMLVISLGQGQGPRAEAMLRSAMEAGFWVFFQGFELSFNYINLQAVVLPPAIRAHHCTIATVRVGYI
;
A
#
# COMPACT_ATOMS: atom_id res chain seq x y z
N ASP A 1 -21.34 7.87 -25.62
CA ASP A 1 -21.23 9.05 -24.77
C ASP A 1 -19.77 9.19 -24.32
N ILE A 2 -19.23 10.41 -24.28
CA ILE A 2 -17.79 10.64 -24.04
C ILE A 2 -17.48 10.54 -22.55
N ASP A 3 -18.34 11.09 -21.69
CA ASP A 3 -18.08 11.18 -20.25
C ASP A 3 -18.06 9.80 -19.58
N SER A 4 -19.00 8.93 -19.93
CA SER A 4 -19.00 7.52 -19.48
C SER A 4 -17.74 6.75 -19.89
N ARG A 5 -17.17 7.04 -21.06
CA ARG A 5 -15.90 6.43 -21.51
C ARG A 5 -14.71 6.96 -20.71
N VAL A 6 -14.66 8.27 -20.45
CA VAL A 6 -13.62 8.89 -19.62
C VAL A 6 -13.63 8.29 -18.22
N LEU A 7 -14.81 8.19 -17.59
CA LEU A 7 -14.96 7.57 -16.27
C LEU A 7 -14.50 6.10 -16.27
N SER A 8 -14.88 5.33 -17.29
CA SER A 8 -14.47 3.93 -17.41
C SER A 8 -12.95 3.77 -17.57
N ILE A 9 -12.32 4.63 -18.38
CA ILE A 9 -10.86 4.64 -18.58
C ILE A 9 -10.16 5.00 -17.28
N ASN A 10 -10.60 6.06 -16.58
CA ASN A 10 -10.02 6.46 -15.30
C ASN A 10 -10.14 5.34 -14.26
N ASN A 11 -11.31 4.73 -14.13
CA ASN A 11 -11.52 3.63 -13.19
C ASN A 11 -10.67 2.40 -13.49
N HIS A 12 -10.43 2.10 -14.77
CA HIS A 12 -9.56 1.00 -15.18
C HIS A 12 -8.09 1.34 -14.93
N PHE A 13 -7.65 2.52 -15.34
CA PHE A 13 -6.27 2.98 -15.20
C PHE A 13 -5.87 3.09 -13.72
N THR A 14 -6.71 3.68 -12.87
CA THR A 14 -6.45 3.80 -11.42
C THR A 14 -6.24 2.43 -10.78
N PHE A 15 -7.07 1.44 -11.12
CA PHE A 15 -6.93 0.10 -10.58
C PHE A 15 -5.71 -0.65 -11.14
N SER A 16 -5.43 -0.49 -12.45
CA SER A 16 -4.25 -1.05 -13.08
C SER A 16 -2.96 -0.52 -12.44
N LEU A 17 -2.89 0.81 -12.24
CA LEU A 17 -1.80 1.47 -11.53
C LEU A 17 -1.66 0.93 -10.11
N PHE A 18 -2.77 0.86 -9.36
CA PHE A 18 -2.78 0.33 -8.01
C PHE A 18 -2.24 -1.10 -7.94
N SER A 19 -2.75 -2.00 -8.79
CA SER A 19 -2.33 -3.39 -8.87
C SER A 19 -0.83 -3.52 -9.19
N ASN A 20 -0.36 -2.77 -10.19
CA ASN A 20 1.04 -2.80 -10.62
C ASN A 20 1.99 -2.33 -9.52
N VAL A 21 1.65 -1.26 -8.80
CA VAL A 21 2.46 -0.78 -7.67
C VAL A 21 2.40 -1.78 -6.52
N CYS A 22 1.23 -2.33 -6.18
CA CYS A 22 1.06 -3.32 -5.12
C CYS A 22 1.88 -4.60 -5.33
N ARG A 23 2.21 -4.99 -6.56
CA ARG A 23 3.12 -6.11 -6.85
C ARG A 23 4.55 -5.87 -6.32
N SER A 24 4.96 -4.61 -6.18
CA SER A 24 6.27 -4.22 -5.67
C SER A 24 6.29 -3.85 -4.18
N LEU A 25 5.12 -3.78 -3.53
CA LEU A 25 5.00 -3.37 -2.14
C LEU A 25 4.84 -4.58 -1.20
N PHE A 26 5.46 -4.47 -0.01
CA PHE A 26 5.13 -5.37 1.09
C PHE A 26 3.67 -5.24 1.50
N GLU A 27 3.07 -6.34 1.95
CA GLU A 27 1.64 -6.41 2.33
C GLU A 27 1.24 -5.30 3.32
N LYS A 28 2.08 -5.04 4.32
CA LYS A 28 1.87 -3.99 5.34
C LYS A 28 1.75 -2.56 4.78
N HIS A 29 2.25 -2.31 3.57
CA HIS A 29 2.22 -0.98 2.94
C HIS A 29 1.06 -0.81 1.94
N LYS A 30 0.41 -1.90 1.50
CA LYS A 30 -0.62 -1.83 0.45
C LYS A 30 -1.83 -0.99 0.87
N LEU A 31 -2.30 -1.16 2.10
CA LEU A 31 -3.43 -0.36 2.62
C LEU A 31 -3.09 1.13 2.68
N HIS A 32 -1.88 1.48 3.13
CA HIS A 32 -1.43 2.87 3.18
C HIS A 32 -1.36 3.50 1.77
N PHE A 33 -0.89 2.73 0.79
CA PHE A 33 -0.84 3.19 -0.59
C PHE A 33 -2.25 3.35 -1.18
N ALA A 34 -3.16 2.41 -0.94
CA ALA A 34 -4.57 2.53 -1.34
C ALA A 34 -5.23 3.78 -0.73
N PHE A 35 -4.96 4.04 0.56
CA PHE A 35 -5.44 5.23 1.26
C PHE A 35 -4.89 6.52 0.65
N LEU A 36 -3.57 6.60 0.41
CA LEU A 36 -2.94 7.76 -0.22
C LEU A 36 -3.50 8.03 -1.61
N LEU A 37 -3.69 6.98 -2.42
CA LEU A 37 -4.30 7.10 -3.74
C LEU A 37 -5.72 7.66 -3.65
N CYS A 38 -6.54 7.13 -2.75
CA CYS A 38 -7.91 7.58 -2.51
C CYS A 38 -7.96 9.06 -2.11
N VAL A 39 -7.18 9.44 -1.08
CA VAL A 39 -7.12 10.83 -0.62
C VAL A 39 -6.64 11.74 -1.73
N ARG A 40 -5.63 11.35 -2.51
CA ARG A 40 -5.11 12.22 -3.58
C ARG A 40 -6.15 12.48 -4.67
N ILE A 41 -6.94 11.48 -5.04
CA ILE A 41 -8.05 11.63 -6.00
C ILE A 41 -9.10 12.58 -5.42
N LEU A 42 -9.53 12.37 -4.18
CA LEU A 42 -10.56 13.19 -3.53
C LEU A 42 -10.10 14.64 -3.27
N MET A 43 -8.81 14.87 -3.04
CA MET A 43 -8.23 16.21 -2.97
C MET A 43 -8.27 16.93 -4.32
N ASP A 44 -7.99 16.22 -5.42
CA ASP A 44 -8.06 16.77 -6.79
C ASP A 44 -9.51 17.12 -7.17
N GLU A 45 -10.48 16.33 -6.70
CA GLU A 45 -11.92 16.60 -6.81
C GLU A 45 -12.41 17.73 -5.88
N GLY A 46 -11.56 18.29 -5.01
CA GLY A 46 -11.92 19.33 -4.04
C GLY A 46 -12.81 18.85 -2.89
N ARG A 47 -12.88 17.53 -2.65
CA ARG A 47 -13.70 16.90 -1.60
C ARG A 47 -12.96 16.73 -0.28
N ILE A 48 -11.63 16.80 -0.31
CA ILE A 48 -10.77 16.81 0.88
C ILE A 48 -9.96 18.10 0.86
N ASP A 49 -10.01 18.84 1.95
CA ASP A 49 -9.17 20.01 2.14
C ASP A 49 -7.72 19.62 2.47
N GLY A 50 -6.76 20.30 1.84
CA GLY A 50 -5.34 19.99 2.02
C GLY A 50 -4.81 20.35 3.41
N HIS A 51 -5.41 21.34 4.08
CA HIS A 51 -5.06 21.71 5.44
C HIS A 51 -5.60 20.70 6.45
N GLU A 52 -6.84 20.21 6.25
CA GLU A 52 -7.39 19.07 7.01
C GLU A 52 -6.49 17.83 6.88
N TYR A 53 -6.06 17.49 5.66
CA TYR A 53 -5.15 16.36 5.43
C TYR A 53 -3.78 16.56 6.10
N HIS A 54 -3.22 17.78 6.06
CA HIS A 54 -1.96 18.07 6.72
C HIS A 54 -2.04 17.87 8.24
N VAL A 55 -3.10 18.39 8.88
CA VAL A 55 -3.36 18.19 10.32
C VAL A 55 -3.60 16.71 10.62
N PHE A 56 -4.29 15.97 9.75
CA PHE A 56 -4.48 14.53 9.90
C PHE A 56 -3.13 13.76 9.89
N LEU A 57 -2.14 14.16 9.12
CA LEU A 57 -0.84 13.49 9.07
C LEU A 57 0.12 13.93 10.18
N ALA A 58 0.34 15.24 10.30
CA ALA A 58 1.39 15.82 11.13
C ALA A 58 0.92 16.15 12.55
N GLY A 59 -0.39 16.22 12.78
CA GLY A 59 -0.94 16.80 13.99
C GLY A 59 -0.63 18.30 14.08
N GLY A 60 -0.45 18.80 15.29
CA GLY A 60 -0.16 20.22 15.51
C GLY A 60 -0.05 20.56 17.00
N ALA A 61 -0.09 21.85 17.29
CA ALA A 61 -0.18 22.38 18.65
C ALA A 61 -1.55 23.04 18.82
N PRO A 62 -2.26 22.79 19.94
CA PRO A 62 -3.57 23.39 20.16
C PRO A 62 -3.46 24.91 20.22
N PRO A 63 -4.40 25.68 19.64
CA PRO A 63 -4.42 27.14 19.73
C PRO A 63 -4.56 27.62 21.19
N GLN A 64 -5.33 26.88 21.98
CA GLN A 64 -5.57 27.16 23.39
C GLN A 64 -5.70 25.85 24.17
N GLU A 65 -4.99 25.75 25.30
CA GLU A 65 -5.15 24.63 26.23
C GLU A 65 -6.34 24.91 27.16
N LYS A 66 -7.41 24.14 26.99
CA LYS A 66 -8.59 24.10 27.87
C LYS A 66 -8.48 22.92 28.84
N PRO A 67 -9.00 23.05 30.08
CA PRO A 67 -9.01 21.93 31.02
C PRO A 67 -9.79 20.74 30.45
N LYS A 68 -9.30 19.52 30.70
CA LYS A 68 -9.97 18.30 30.28
C LYS A 68 -11.29 18.14 31.04
N PRO A 69 -12.40 17.77 30.37
CA PRO A 69 -13.63 17.38 31.04
C PRO A 69 -13.39 16.22 32.03
N ASP A 70 -14.18 16.21 33.11
CA ASP A 70 -14.17 15.13 34.10
C ASP A 70 -14.83 13.87 33.54
N ALA A 71 -14.06 13.15 32.73
CA ALA A 71 -14.47 11.95 32.02
C ALA A 71 -13.33 10.93 32.06
N LEU A 72 -13.55 9.78 32.69
CA LEU A 72 -12.52 8.76 32.88
C LEU A 72 -12.06 8.11 31.56
N TRP A 73 -12.98 7.95 30.60
CA TRP A 73 -12.70 7.33 29.30
C TRP A 73 -11.82 8.22 28.40
N LEU A 74 -11.91 9.54 28.56
CA LEU A 74 -11.20 10.51 27.72
C LEU A 74 -9.80 10.77 28.27
N SER A 75 -8.76 10.24 27.63
CA SER A 75 -7.38 10.51 28.04
C SER A 75 -6.95 11.96 27.80
N ALA A 76 -5.96 12.46 28.56
CA ALA A 76 -5.39 13.78 28.33
C ALA A 76 -4.77 13.93 26.92
N ARG A 77 -4.24 12.82 26.37
CA ARG A 77 -3.73 12.78 24.99
C ARG A 77 -4.84 12.96 23.98
N ALA A 78 -5.94 12.20 24.09
CA ALA A 78 -7.08 12.32 23.20
C ALA A 78 -7.70 13.73 23.26
N TRP A 79 -7.81 14.31 24.45
CA TRP A 79 -8.27 15.69 24.62
C TRP A 79 -7.36 16.70 23.92
N LYS A 80 -6.03 16.53 24.02
CA LYS A 80 -5.09 17.38 23.28
C LYS A 80 -5.25 17.27 21.77
N GLU A 81 -5.48 16.06 21.24
CA GLU A 81 -5.76 15.87 19.80
C GLU A 81 -7.05 16.58 19.38
N ILE A 82 -8.11 16.55 20.20
CA ILE A 82 -9.35 17.30 19.95
C ILE A 82 -9.06 18.81 19.90
N GLN A 83 -8.26 19.33 20.83
CA GLN A 83 -7.90 20.74 20.86
C GLN A 83 -7.03 21.18 19.68
N ILE A 84 -6.19 20.28 19.15
CA ILE A 84 -5.42 20.54 17.93
C ILE A 84 -6.36 20.77 16.73
N LEU A 85 -7.50 20.07 16.69
CA LEU A 85 -8.48 20.27 15.61
C LEU A 85 -9.13 21.66 15.63
N GLU A 86 -9.09 22.40 16.74
CA GLU A 86 -9.60 23.78 16.78
C GLU A 86 -8.84 24.75 15.84
N ILE A 87 -7.66 24.37 15.34
CA ILE A 87 -6.95 25.12 14.29
C ILE A 87 -7.80 25.18 13.00
N LEU A 88 -8.61 24.16 12.77
CA LEU A 88 -9.49 24.05 11.62
C LEU A 88 -10.87 24.64 11.98
N PRO A 89 -11.33 25.71 11.31
CA PRO A 89 -12.59 26.37 11.64
C PRO A 89 -13.80 25.42 11.67
N VAL A 90 -13.79 24.40 10.79
CA VAL A 90 -14.86 23.41 10.66
C VAL A 90 -15.03 22.56 11.92
N PHE A 91 -13.96 22.32 12.69
CA PHE A 91 -13.99 21.51 13.90
C PHE A 91 -14.15 22.31 15.18
N LYS A 92 -14.13 23.65 15.12
CA LYS A 92 -14.16 24.50 16.31
C LYS A 92 -15.45 24.33 17.12
N GLU A 93 -16.60 24.43 16.46
CA GLU A 93 -17.90 24.25 17.13
C GLU A 93 -18.05 22.82 17.68
N TRP A 94 -17.50 21.83 16.99
CA TRP A 94 -17.51 20.44 17.43
C TRP A 94 -16.67 20.21 18.68
N ALA A 95 -15.43 20.71 18.71
CA ALA A 95 -14.52 20.60 19.85
C ALA A 95 -15.10 21.28 21.10
N GLU A 96 -15.78 22.41 20.93
CA GLU A 96 -16.46 23.15 22.01
C GLU A 96 -17.71 22.40 22.53
N ALA A 97 -18.38 21.61 21.70
CA ALA A 97 -19.58 20.84 22.07
C ALA A 97 -19.27 19.51 22.79
N ILE A 98 -18.05 18.96 22.69
CA ILE A 98 -17.67 17.68 23.32
C ILE A 98 -18.02 17.61 24.82
N PRO A 99 -17.71 18.62 25.66
CA PRO A 99 -18.00 18.55 27.09
C PRO A 99 -19.50 18.44 27.40
N GLU A 100 -20.35 19.06 26.58
CA GLU A 100 -21.81 19.01 26.73
C GLU A 100 -22.39 17.66 26.28
N GLN A 101 -21.73 16.99 25.33
CA GLN A 101 -22.15 15.71 24.74
C GLN A 101 -21.33 14.52 25.25
N ILE A 102 -20.66 14.66 26.40
CA ILE A 102 -19.64 13.70 26.87
C ILE A 102 -20.15 12.26 26.96
N ASN A 103 -21.41 12.07 27.36
CA ASN A 103 -22.04 10.74 27.48
C ASN A 103 -22.27 10.08 26.11
N GLN A 104 -22.60 10.87 25.08
CA GLN A 104 -22.82 10.35 23.72
C GLN A 104 -21.49 9.94 23.08
N TYR A 105 -20.45 10.75 23.27
CA TYR A 105 -19.10 10.39 22.83
C TYR A 105 -18.50 9.22 23.62
N GLN A 106 -18.92 9.02 24.88
CA GLN A 106 -18.57 7.82 25.62
C GLN A 106 -19.18 6.57 24.98
N GLN A 107 -20.45 6.60 24.56
CA GLN A 107 -21.07 5.48 23.86
C GLN A 107 -20.34 5.15 22.55
N LEU A 108 -19.95 6.18 21.79
CA LEU A 108 -19.11 6.01 20.61
C LEU A 108 -17.75 5.39 20.98
N PHE A 109 -17.09 5.89 22.02
CA PHE A 109 -15.80 5.37 22.48
C PHE A 109 -15.88 3.92 22.95
N ASP A 110 -16.96 3.53 23.63
CA ASP A 110 -17.16 2.18 24.17
C ASP A 110 -17.60 1.17 23.09
N SER A 111 -18.00 1.63 21.90
CA SER A 111 -18.38 0.74 20.79
C SER A 111 -17.20 -0.12 20.31
N LEU A 112 -17.52 -1.35 19.87
CA LEU A 112 -16.56 -2.26 19.25
C LEU A 112 -16.18 -1.83 17.83
N GLU A 113 -17.11 -1.16 17.13
CA GLU A 113 -16.97 -0.72 15.75
C GLU A 113 -17.27 0.79 15.61
N PRO A 114 -16.55 1.67 16.33
CA PRO A 114 -16.84 3.12 16.37
C PRO A 114 -16.71 3.82 15.02
N HIS A 115 -16.05 3.19 14.05
CA HIS A 115 -15.89 3.67 12.68
C HIS A 115 -17.16 3.51 11.83
N LYS A 116 -18.16 2.75 12.32
CA LYS A 116 -19.47 2.55 11.68
C LYS A 116 -20.62 3.22 12.42
N GLU A 117 -20.36 3.72 13.63
CA GLU A 117 -21.33 4.43 14.43
C GLU A 117 -21.49 5.86 13.93
N ALA A 118 -22.71 6.38 14.01
CA ALA A 118 -22.99 7.77 13.69
C ALA A 118 -22.37 8.72 14.72
N LEU A 119 -21.94 9.90 14.29
CA LEU A 119 -21.53 10.94 15.24
C LEU A 119 -22.75 11.48 16.01
N PRO A 120 -22.57 11.94 17.25
CA PRO A 120 -23.60 12.68 17.98
C PRO A 120 -24.18 13.82 17.14
N SER A 121 -25.50 13.98 17.14
CA SER A 121 -26.17 15.07 16.41
C SER A 121 -25.65 16.43 16.91
N PRO A 122 -25.38 17.41 16.02
CA PRO A 122 -25.71 17.47 14.58
C PRO A 122 -24.54 17.11 13.65
N TRP A 123 -23.50 16.44 14.15
CA TRP A 123 -22.21 16.34 13.45
C TRP A 123 -22.19 15.32 12.31
N ASP A 124 -22.96 14.25 12.43
CA ASP A 124 -23.01 13.15 11.45
C ASP A 124 -23.37 13.63 10.03
N GLU A 125 -24.34 14.54 9.93
CA GLU A 125 -24.78 15.10 8.65
C GLU A 125 -23.92 16.27 8.17
N LYS A 126 -23.23 16.95 9.10
CA LYS A 126 -22.41 18.14 8.80
C LYS A 126 -21.03 17.77 8.26
N PHE A 127 -20.47 16.65 8.73
CA PHE A 127 -19.09 16.29 8.42
C PHE A 127 -18.98 15.34 7.24
N SER A 128 -17.90 15.49 6.47
CA SER A 128 -17.55 14.56 5.41
C SER A 128 -17.01 13.24 5.98
N ASP A 129 -16.98 12.20 5.15
CA ASP A 129 -16.38 10.90 5.53
C ASP A 129 -14.93 11.04 6.03
N PHE A 130 -14.17 11.97 5.43
CA PHE A 130 -12.79 12.23 5.85
C PHE A 130 -12.73 12.90 7.22
N GLN A 131 -13.62 13.86 7.49
CA GLN A 131 -13.71 14.55 8.77
C GLN A 131 -14.16 13.62 9.90
N HIS A 132 -15.07 12.68 9.62
CA HIS A 132 -15.43 11.59 10.56
C HIS A 132 -14.20 10.76 10.97
N MET A 133 -13.35 10.42 10.00
CA MET A 133 -12.14 9.66 10.26
C MET A 133 -11.08 10.48 11.04
N ILE A 134 -10.99 11.80 10.83
CA ILE A 134 -10.18 12.70 11.66
C ILE A 134 -10.66 12.64 13.13
N ILE A 135 -11.97 12.76 13.35
CA ILE A 135 -12.57 12.67 14.69
C ILE A 135 -12.29 11.31 15.34
N LEU A 136 -12.47 10.23 14.58
CA LEU A 136 -12.19 8.88 15.05
C LEU A 136 -10.71 8.72 15.45
N LYS A 137 -9.77 9.30 14.69
CA LYS A 137 -8.34 9.26 15.04
C LYS A 137 -8.08 9.87 16.42
N CYS A 138 -8.79 10.93 16.79
CA CYS A 138 -8.63 11.57 18.11
C CYS A 138 -9.19 10.70 19.24
N LEU A 139 -10.34 10.04 19.02
CA LEU A 139 -11.06 9.30 20.05
C LEU A 139 -10.62 7.82 20.16
N ARG A 140 -10.51 7.13 19.02
CA ARG A 140 -10.24 5.68 18.90
C ARG A 140 -9.19 5.42 17.80
N PRO A 141 -7.93 5.84 17.99
CA PRO A 141 -6.87 5.64 17.00
C PRO A 141 -6.59 4.16 16.67
N ASP A 142 -6.93 3.24 17.58
CA ASP A 142 -6.83 1.80 17.37
C ASP A 142 -7.74 1.29 16.23
N LYS A 143 -8.82 2.00 15.92
CA LYS A 143 -9.79 1.65 14.87
C LYS A 143 -9.57 2.42 13.57
N LEU A 144 -8.53 3.24 13.48
CA LEU A 144 -8.23 4.03 12.28
C LEU A 144 -7.97 3.14 11.05
N THR A 145 -7.32 1.99 11.23
CA THR A 145 -7.10 1.03 10.13
C THR A 145 -8.40 0.52 9.53
N ASN A 146 -9.41 0.26 10.37
CA ASN A 146 -10.74 -0.17 9.91
C ASN A 146 -11.45 0.97 9.18
N ALA A 147 -11.41 2.18 9.73
CA ALA A 147 -11.99 3.36 9.07
C ALA A 147 -11.34 3.64 7.70
N MET A 148 -10.02 3.47 7.57
CA MET A 148 -9.34 3.60 6.27
C MET A 148 -9.85 2.56 5.26
N GLN A 149 -10.08 1.31 5.68
CA GLN A 149 -10.64 0.27 4.80
C GLN A 149 -12.03 0.65 4.31
N ASP A 150 -12.93 1.05 5.22
CA ASP A 150 -14.29 1.45 4.88
C ASP A 150 -14.30 2.69 3.97
N PHE A 151 -13.44 3.66 4.26
CA PHE A 151 -13.24 4.86 3.44
C PHE A 151 -12.80 4.52 2.00
N ILE A 152 -11.80 3.65 1.85
CA ILE A 152 -11.34 3.20 0.52
C ILE A 152 -12.44 2.41 -0.20
N THR A 153 -13.13 1.50 0.50
CA THR A 153 -14.22 0.72 -0.10
C THR A 153 -15.35 1.61 -0.58
N LYS A 154 -15.71 2.66 0.18
CA LYS A 154 -16.75 3.61 -0.19
C LYS A 154 -16.39 4.45 -1.42
N HIS A 155 -15.14 4.88 -1.54
CA HIS A 155 -14.72 5.84 -2.57
C HIS A 155 -14.07 5.22 -3.82
N LEU A 156 -13.28 4.15 -3.67
CA LEU A 156 -12.60 3.47 -4.78
C LEU A 156 -13.16 2.07 -5.06
N GLY A 157 -13.81 1.45 -4.07
CA GLY A 157 -14.40 0.11 -4.16
C GLY A 157 -13.58 -0.97 -3.45
N GLN A 158 -14.25 -2.06 -3.09
CA GLN A 158 -13.71 -3.18 -2.31
C GLN A 158 -12.42 -3.77 -2.88
N ARG A 159 -12.27 -3.81 -4.21
CA ARG A 159 -11.09 -4.34 -4.92
C ARG A 159 -9.75 -3.69 -4.53
N PHE A 160 -9.77 -2.50 -3.92
CA PHE A 160 -8.56 -1.79 -3.49
C PHE A 160 -8.06 -2.23 -2.10
N ILE A 161 -8.84 -3.00 -1.35
CA ILE A 161 -8.45 -3.56 -0.05
C ILE A 161 -8.36 -5.09 -0.06
N GLU A 162 -8.78 -5.72 -1.16
CA GLU A 162 -8.66 -7.17 -1.34
C GLU A 162 -7.20 -7.59 -1.52
N PRO A 163 -6.77 -8.68 -0.85
CA PRO A 163 -5.45 -9.25 -1.07
C PRO A 163 -5.27 -9.62 -2.55
N GLN A 164 -4.34 -8.96 -3.22
CA GLN A 164 -4.00 -9.32 -4.59
C GLN A 164 -3.21 -10.62 -4.59
N THR A 165 -3.77 -11.66 -5.19
CA THR A 165 -3.07 -12.94 -5.37
C THR A 165 -1.93 -12.74 -6.37
N THR A 166 -0.75 -13.26 -6.02
CA THR A 166 0.40 -13.27 -6.92
C THR A 166 0.18 -14.33 -8.00
N ASP A 167 -0.52 -13.99 -9.08
CA ASP A 167 -0.62 -14.87 -10.25
C ASP A 167 0.63 -14.73 -11.13
N LEU A 168 1.50 -15.74 -11.08
CA LEU A 168 2.68 -15.85 -11.95
C LEU A 168 2.33 -15.78 -13.44
N SER A 169 1.13 -16.24 -13.83
CA SER A 169 0.69 -16.21 -15.23
C SER A 169 0.47 -14.77 -15.70
N ALA A 170 -0.24 -13.96 -14.92
CA ALA A 170 -0.46 -12.54 -15.20
C ALA A 170 0.86 -11.76 -15.18
N ILE A 171 1.72 -12.00 -14.19
CA ILE A 171 3.03 -11.35 -14.08
C ILE A 171 3.93 -11.72 -15.27
N PHE A 172 3.89 -12.98 -15.72
CA PHE A 172 4.66 -13.43 -16.86
C PHE A 172 4.22 -12.79 -18.19
N GLN A 173 2.92 -12.52 -18.37
CA GLN A 173 2.42 -11.81 -19.56
C GLN A 173 2.99 -10.39 -19.66
N ASP A 174 3.20 -9.73 -18.53
CA ASP A 174 3.79 -8.38 -18.46
C ASP A 174 5.33 -8.41 -18.57
N SER A 175 5.95 -9.60 -18.57
CA SER A 175 7.41 -9.78 -18.66
C SER A 175 7.90 -9.93 -20.09
N SER A 176 9.15 -9.53 -20.33
CA SER A 176 9.79 -9.66 -21.64
C SER A 176 11.25 -10.09 -21.50
N PRO A 177 11.91 -10.55 -22.56
CA PRO A 177 13.35 -10.82 -22.57
C PRO A 177 14.25 -9.68 -22.06
N THR A 178 13.75 -8.45 -22.12
CA THR A 178 14.44 -7.25 -21.65
C THR A 178 13.87 -6.74 -20.32
N THR A 179 12.83 -7.39 -19.79
CA THR A 179 12.12 -7.03 -18.55
C THR A 179 12.09 -8.27 -17.63
N PRO A 180 13.12 -8.47 -16.80
CA PRO A 180 13.21 -9.64 -15.93
C PRO A 180 12.14 -9.60 -14.83
N LEU A 181 11.75 -10.78 -14.35
CA LEU A 181 10.92 -10.93 -13.16
C LEU A 181 11.80 -10.93 -11.92
N ILE A 182 11.44 -10.14 -10.93
CA ILE A 182 12.17 -10.04 -9.67
C ILE A 182 11.21 -10.38 -8.53
N PHE A 183 11.55 -11.38 -7.74
CA PHE A 183 10.83 -11.78 -6.54
C PHE A 183 11.54 -11.21 -5.32
N VAL A 184 10.83 -10.36 -4.57
CA VAL A 184 11.28 -9.84 -3.28
C VAL A 184 10.68 -10.71 -2.20
N LEU A 185 11.52 -11.38 -1.42
CA LEU A 185 11.09 -12.41 -0.47
C LEU A 185 11.15 -11.91 0.96
N SER A 186 10.15 -12.32 1.74
CA SER A 186 10.22 -12.22 3.19
C SER A 186 10.97 -13.42 3.76
N THR A 187 11.57 -13.26 4.94
CA THR A 187 12.26 -14.36 5.64
C THR A 187 11.36 -15.60 5.74
N GLY A 188 11.87 -16.76 5.31
CA GLY A 188 11.12 -18.03 5.36
C GLY A 188 10.17 -18.28 4.18
N THR A 189 10.16 -17.41 3.15
CA THR A 189 9.42 -17.65 1.90
C THR A 189 10.37 -18.00 0.76
N ASP A 190 10.05 -19.04 -0.02
CA ASP A 190 10.81 -19.45 -1.21
C ASP A 190 9.85 -19.66 -2.40
N PRO A 191 9.95 -18.88 -3.49
CA PRO A 191 9.06 -18.96 -4.65
C PRO A 191 9.44 -20.10 -5.58
N ALA A 192 10.53 -20.84 -5.33
CA ALA A 192 11.05 -21.85 -6.24
C ALA A 192 9.99 -22.90 -6.59
N ALA A 193 9.25 -23.42 -5.61
CA ALA A 193 8.23 -24.45 -5.84
C ALA A 193 7.14 -23.97 -6.80
N ASP A 194 6.67 -22.73 -6.65
CA ASP A 194 5.63 -22.18 -7.50
C ASP A 194 6.16 -21.81 -8.89
N LEU A 195 7.42 -21.36 -8.98
CA LEU A 195 8.09 -21.11 -10.26
C LEU A 195 8.30 -22.41 -11.05
N TYR A 196 8.66 -23.52 -10.39
CA TYR A 196 8.77 -24.84 -11.05
C TYR A 196 7.42 -25.34 -11.57
N LYS A 197 6.36 -25.25 -10.75
CA LYS A 197 4.99 -25.58 -11.19
C LYS A 197 4.58 -24.72 -12.39
N PHE A 198 4.91 -23.43 -12.37
CA PHE A 198 4.61 -22.52 -13.46
C PHE A 198 5.38 -22.87 -14.73
N ALA A 199 6.67 -23.20 -14.63
CA ALA A 199 7.47 -23.66 -15.76
C ALA A 199 6.92 -24.96 -16.38
N ASP A 200 6.44 -25.88 -15.56
CA ASP A 200 5.79 -27.11 -16.05
C ASP A 200 4.49 -26.81 -16.80
N LYS A 201 3.63 -25.95 -16.23
CA LYS A 201 2.41 -25.44 -16.89
C LYS A 201 2.71 -24.81 -18.26
N MET A 202 3.82 -24.09 -18.37
CA MET A 202 4.28 -23.43 -19.60
C MET A 202 5.08 -24.36 -20.53
N ARG A 203 5.24 -25.64 -20.18
CA ARG A 203 6.08 -26.63 -20.89
C ARG A 203 7.54 -26.18 -21.07
N PHE A 204 8.02 -25.39 -20.12
CA PHE A 204 9.36 -24.79 -20.07
C PHE A 204 10.27 -25.40 -19.00
N ASN A 205 9.78 -26.39 -18.25
CA ASN A 205 10.55 -27.12 -17.24
C ASN A 205 11.91 -27.65 -17.76
N LYS A 206 11.97 -28.20 -18.97
CA LYS A 206 13.20 -28.69 -19.62
C LYS A 206 14.08 -27.57 -20.19
N LYS A 207 13.55 -26.34 -20.28
CA LYS A 207 14.22 -25.14 -20.80
C LYS A 207 14.45 -24.11 -19.68
N MET A 208 14.46 -24.55 -18.43
CA MET A 208 14.79 -23.74 -17.27
C MET A 208 16.14 -24.17 -16.71
N LEU A 209 17.06 -23.22 -16.63
CA LEU A 209 18.35 -23.36 -15.97
C LEU A 209 18.28 -22.71 -14.60
N VAL A 210 18.85 -23.37 -13.59
CA VAL A 210 18.86 -22.86 -12.22
C VAL A 210 20.30 -22.73 -11.74
N ILE A 211 20.62 -21.61 -11.12
CA ILE A 211 21.93 -21.38 -10.49
C ILE A 211 21.77 -20.65 -9.17
N SER A 212 22.42 -21.16 -8.13
CA SER A 212 22.54 -20.49 -6.84
C SER A 212 23.77 -19.59 -6.84
N LEU A 213 23.59 -18.30 -6.57
CA LEU A 213 24.63 -17.28 -6.59
C LEU A 213 25.39 -17.24 -5.25
N GLY A 214 26.38 -18.12 -5.13
CA GLY A 214 27.36 -18.09 -4.05
C GLY A 214 28.63 -17.31 -4.42
N GLN A 215 29.57 -17.23 -3.48
CA GLN A 215 30.90 -16.66 -3.73
C GLN A 215 31.57 -17.36 -4.93
N GLY A 216 32.06 -16.58 -5.90
CA GLY A 216 32.74 -17.09 -7.09
C GLY A 216 31.85 -17.62 -8.22
N GLN A 217 30.51 -17.58 -8.10
CA GLN A 217 29.61 -18.07 -9.15
C GLN A 217 29.32 -17.06 -10.27
N GLY A 218 29.76 -15.81 -10.14
CA GLY A 218 29.50 -14.73 -11.12
C GLY A 218 29.82 -15.10 -12.58
N PRO A 219 31.05 -15.53 -12.91
CA PRO A 219 31.41 -15.90 -14.28
C PRO A 219 30.58 -17.06 -14.85
N ARG A 220 30.24 -18.05 -14.01
CA ARG A 220 29.39 -19.18 -14.40
C ARG A 220 27.95 -18.72 -14.67
N ALA A 221 27.44 -17.81 -13.85
CA ALA A 221 26.11 -17.23 -14.00
C ALA A 221 26.01 -16.42 -15.30
N GLU A 222 27.04 -15.64 -15.64
CA GLU A 222 27.10 -14.87 -16.89
C GLU A 222 27.17 -15.78 -18.12
N ALA A 223 28.02 -16.81 -18.09
CA ALA A 223 28.11 -17.79 -19.18
C ALA A 223 26.78 -18.54 -19.38
N MET A 224 26.13 -18.94 -18.28
CA MET A 224 24.81 -19.56 -18.31
C MET A 224 23.76 -18.63 -18.91
N LEU A 225 23.78 -17.35 -18.52
CA LEU A 225 22.87 -16.35 -19.08
C LEU A 225 23.08 -16.22 -20.58
N ARG A 226 24.32 -16.01 -21.05
CA ARG A 226 24.68 -15.89 -22.48
C ARG A 226 24.18 -17.08 -23.30
N SER A 227 24.44 -18.31 -22.85
CA SER A 227 23.95 -19.51 -23.52
C SER A 227 22.42 -19.61 -23.52
N ALA A 228 21.76 -19.21 -22.43
CA ALA A 228 20.31 -19.17 -22.38
C ALA A 228 19.71 -18.13 -23.33
N MET A 229 20.41 -17.01 -23.58
CA MET A 229 19.95 -15.98 -24.55
C MET A 229 19.89 -16.54 -25.97
N GLU A 230 20.91 -17.32 -26.35
CA GLU A 230 21.01 -17.94 -27.67
C GLU A 230 20.00 -19.09 -27.83
N ALA A 231 19.77 -19.86 -26.77
CA ALA A 231 18.88 -21.04 -26.79
C ALA A 231 17.40 -20.73 -26.46
N GLY A 232 17.08 -19.51 -26.01
CA GLY A 232 15.75 -19.11 -25.57
C GLY A 232 15.29 -19.82 -24.29
N PHE A 233 16.20 -19.96 -23.32
CA PHE A 233 15.93 -20.63 -22.03
C PHE A 233 15.63 -19.63 -20.91
N TRP A 234 14.94 -20.08 -19.88
CA TRP A 234 14.74 -19.31 -18.65
C TRP A 234 15.91 -19.55 -17.71
N VAL A 235 16.40 -18.49 -17.06
CA VAL A 235 17.43 -18.61 -16.02
C VAL A 235 16.86 -18.14 -14.70
N PHE A 236 16.88 -19.05 -13.71
CA PHE A 236 16.44 -18.81 -12.34
C PHE A 236 17.66 -18.66 -11.42
N PHE A 237 17.86 -17.45 -10.92
CA PHE A 237 18.95 -17.11 -10.00
C PHE A 237 18.45 -17.17 -8.56
N GLN A 238 19.04 -18.04 -7.74
CA GLN A 238 18.73 -18.18 -6.31
C GLN A 238 19.83 -17.58 -5.43
N GLY A 239 19.49 -17.09 -4.24
CA GLY A 239 20.50 -16.71 -3.23
C GLY A 239 21.30 -15.44 -3.53
N PHE A 240 20.69 -14.45 -4.19
CA PHE A 240 21.35 -13.21 -4.64
C PHE A 240 22.00 -12.37 -3.51
N GLU A 241 21.59 -12.58 -2.26
CA GLU A 241 21.99 -11.79 -1.07
C GLU A 241 23.51 -11.78 -0.81
N LEU A 242 24.26 -12.77 -1.30
CA LEU A 242 25.70 -12.95 -1.03
C LEU A 242 26.64 -12.45 -2.14
N SER A 243 26.12 -11.85 -3.21
CA SER A 243 26.90 -11.65 -4.46
C SER A 243 26.93 -10.22 -5.03
N PHE A 244 26.40 -9.23 -4.30
CA PHE A 244 26.30 -7.82 -4.73
C PHE A 244 27.63 -7.19 -5.21
N ASN A 245 28.78 -7.74 -4.82
CA ASN A 245 30.10 -7.22 -5.21
C ASN A 245 30.72 -7.87 -6.45
N TYR A 246 30.14 -8.94 -7.01
CA TYR A 246 30.86 -9.79 -7.97
C TYR A 246 30.25 -9.86 -9.37
N ILE A 247 29.03 -9.37 -9.56
CA ILE A 247 28.35 -9.50 -10.84
C ILE A 247 28.09 -8.12 -11.45
N ASN A 248 28.76 -7.83 -12.57
CA ASN A 248 28.40 -6.77 -13.52
C ASN A 248 27.06 -7.09 -14.26
N LEU A 249 26.11 -7.75 -13.59
CA LEU A 249 24.71 -7.87 -14.03
C LEU A 249 24.02 -6.48 -14.08
N GLN A 250 24.64 -5.46 -13.47
CA GLN A 250 24.24 -4.05 -13.55
C GLN A 250 24.15 -3.52 -14.99
N ALA A 251 24.92 -4.09 -15.94
CA ALA A 251 24.89 -3.65 -17.33
C ALA A 251 23.85 -4.39 -18.19
N VAL A 252 23.30 -5.51 -17.71
CA VAL A 252 22.47 -6.41 -18.54
C VAL A 252 21.04 -6.58 -17.99
N VAL A 253 20.80 -6.39 -16.68
CA VAL A 253 19.54 -6.87 -16.06
C VAL A 253 18.83 -5.87 -15.13
N LEU A 254 19.47 -4.84 -14.54
CA LEU A 254 18.83 -4.02 -13.49
C LEU A 254 19.13 -2.51 -13.55
N PRO A 255 18.13 -1.61 -13.33
CA PRO A 255 18.38 -0.18 -13.14
C PRO A 255 19.09 0.14 -11.81
N PRO A 256 19.80 1.28 -11.69
CA PRO A 256 20.60 1.67 -10.51
C PRO A 256 19.83 1.86 -9.18
N ALA A 257 18.49 1.87 -9.20
CA ALA A 257 17.65 2.29 -8.07
C ALA A 257 17.39 1.20 -7.00
N ILE A 258 17.68 -0.07 -7.30
CA ILE A 258 17.46 -1.21 -6.37
C ILE A 258 18.71 -1.40 -5.50
N ARG A 259 19.03 -0.40 -4.66
CA ARG A 259 20.25 -0.37 -3.83
C ARG A 259 20.01 -0.64 -2.35
N ALA A 260 18.77 -0.87 -1.93
CA ALA A 260 18.44 -1.09 -0.53
C ALA A 260 17.32 -2.13 -0.41
N HIS A 261 17.55 -3.13 0.44
CA HIS A 261 16.62 -4.12 0.99
C HIS A 261 16.78 -5.58 0.53
N HIS A 262 16.55 -6.45 1.51
CA HIS A 262 16.85 -7.88 1.58
C HIS A 262 16.11 -8.73 0.55
N CYS A 263 16.77 -9.83 0.16
CA CYS A 263 16.26 -10.96 -0.61
C CYS A 263 15.65 -10.62 -1.99
N THR A 264 16.52 -10.57 -3.00
CA THR A 264 16.13 -10.48 -4.42
C THR A 264 16.32 -11.84 -5.09
N ILE A 265 15.31 -12.38 -5.73
CA ILE A 265 15.44 -13.48 -6.69
C ILE A 265 15.14 -12.88 -8.06
N ALA A 266 15.97 -13.14 -9.07
CA ALA A 266 15.70 -12.70 -10.43
C ALA A 266 15.46 -13.91 -11.35
N THR A 267 14.40 -13.87 -12.13
CA THR A 267 14.21 -14.69 -13.32
C THR A 267 14.38 -13.77 -14.52
N VAL A 268 15.50 -13.90 -15.21
CA VAL A 268 15.71 -13.17 -16.46
C VAL A 268 15.12 -14.05 -17.55
N ARG A 269 13.98 -13.62 -18.09
CA ARG A 269 13.53 -14.10 -19.38
C ARG A 269 14.59 -13.64 -20.38
N VAL A 270 15.13 -14.53 -21.20
CA VAL A 270 16.05 -14.10 -22.28
C VAL A 270 15.62 -14.71 -23.61
N GLY A 271 15.57 -13.85 -24.63
CA GLY A 271 15.25 -14.15 -26.02
C GLY A 271 13.77 -14.03 -26.45
N TYR A 272 13.55 -13.34 -27.57
CA TYR A 272 12.48 -13.64 -28.54
C TYR A 272 13.13 -13.72 -29.93
N ILE A 273 13.09 -14.91 -30.53
CA ILE A 273 12.35 -15.18 -31.78
C ILE A 273 11.57 -16.47 -31.52
#